data_AF-A0A1E4JJR3-F1
#
_entry.id   AF-A0A1E4JJR3-F1
#
_cell.length_a   1.000
_cell.length_b   1.000
_cell.length_c   1.000
_cell.angle_alpha   90.00
_cell.angle_beta   90.00
_cell.angle_gamma   90.00
#
_symmetry.space_group_name_H-M   'P 1'
#
loop_
_entity.id
_entity.type
_entity.pdbx_description
1 polymer ?
#
loop_
_entity_poly.entity_id
_entity_poly.type
_entity_poly.pdbx_seq_one_letter_code
_entity_poly.pdbx_strand_id
1 'polypeptide(L)'
;MPHPEAPASTAPAEKRRPRQSRLVKAALGCQRLGRFDVTIRNVSEHGIGGQGPYPLEIGERMTIFMPGHDPMLGTVRWVADRKFGIQTDQPIETVRLRAAHGDQLVTADAKADFQIVPAPRLSTWRPGLGLTTKLPGHYGRSR
;
A
#
# COMPACT_ATOMS: atom_id res chain seq x y z
N MET A 1 -8.03 -13.18 57.04
CA MET A 1 -8.97 -13.03 55.90
C MET A 1 -8.18 -12.61 54.68
N PRO A 2 -7.74 -13.52 53.79
CA PRO A 2 -7.05 -13.15 52.56
C PRO A 2 -8.06 -12.90 51.43
N HIS A 3 -7.80 -11.83 50.66
CA HIS A 3 -8.58 -11.41 49.49
C HIS A 3 -8.52 -12.45 48.36
N PRO A 4 -9.62 -12.71 47.63
CA PRO A 4 -9.56 -13.53 46.43
C PRO A 4 -8.93 -12.74 45.28
N GLU A 5 -7.79 -13.22 44.82
CA GLU A 5 -7.14 -12.84 43.57
C GLU A 5 -8.09 -13.16 42.40
N ALA A 6 -8.49 -12.15 41.64
CA ALA A 6 -9.35 -12.32 40.48
C ALA A 6 -8.56 -13.06 39.38
N PRO A 7 -9.01 -14.21 38.87
CA PRO A 7 -8.29 -14.92 37.84
C PRO A 7 -8.33 -14.10 36.55
N ALA A 8 -7.16 -13.69 36.08
CA ALA A 8 -6.96 -13.16 34.74
C ALA A 8 -7.56 -14.14 33.73
N SER A 9 -8.54 -13.66 32.96
CA SER A 9 -9.26 -14.46 31.98
C SER A 9 -8.29 -14.99 30.91
N THR A 10 -7.88 -16.25 31.04
CA THR A 10 -7.22 -17.03 30.00
C THR A 10 -8.27 -17.49 28.99
N ALA A 11 -8.75 -16.54 28.18
CA ALA A 11 -9.49 -16.92 26.98
C ALA A 11 -8.54 -17.70 26.05
N PRO A 12 -8.95 -18.87 25.51
CA PRO A 12 -8.11 -19.69 24.67
C PRO A 12 -7.63 -18.89 23.46
N ALA A 13 -6.35 -19.06 23.11
CA ALA A 13 -5.74 -18.45 21.94
C ALA A 13 -6.36 -19.03 20.66
N GLU A 14 -7.51 -18.49 20.26
CA GLU A 14 -8.13 -18.71 18.96
C GLU A 14 -7.04 -18.59 17.90
N LYS A 15 -6.77 -19.67 17.17
CA LYS A 15 -5.68 -19.74 16.18
C LYS A 15 -5.84 -18.58 15.20
N ARG A 16 -5.02 -17.55 15.37
CA ARG A 16 -5.04 -16.35 14.52
C ARG A 16 -4.86 -16.81 13.07
N ARG A 17 -5.90 -16.61 12.24
CA ARG A 17 -5.87 -17.00 10.82
C ARG A 17 -4.65 -16.38 10.12
N PRO A 18 -4.04 -17.08 9.15
CA PRO A 18 -2.88 -16.57 8.43
C PRO A 18 -3.19 -15.22 7.78
N ARG A 19 -2.34 -14.22 8.05
CA ARG A 19 -2.46 -12.86 7.47
C ARG A 19 -1.44 -12.73 6.35
N GLN A 20 -1.89 -12.24 5.20
CA GLN A 20 -0.99 -11.87 4.11
C GLN A 20 -0.52 -10.43 4.35
N SER A 21 0.80 -10.24 4.43
CA SER A 21 1.41 -8.91 4.47
C SER A 21 1.30 -8.26 3.09
N ARG A 22 0.59 -7.14 3.01
CA ARG A 22 0.34 -6.40 1.77
C ARG A 22 0.19 -4.92 2.04
N LEU A 23 0.67 -4.09 1.12
CA LEU A 23 0.51 -2.65 1.21
C LEU A 23 -0.59 -2.20 0.24
N VAL A 24 -1.78 -1.95 0.75
CA VAL A 24 -2.95 -1.53 -0.05
C VAL A 24 -3.36 -0.12 0.37
N LYS A 25 -3.53 0.77 -0.62
CA LYS A 25 -4.18 2.08 -0.42
C LYS A 25 -5.69 1.86 -0.39
N ALA A 26 -6.32 2.37 0.65
CA ALA A 26 -7.74 2.25 0.89
C ALA A 26 -8.26 3.51 1.57
N ALA A 27 -9.56 3.68 1.65
CA ALA A 27 -10.18 4.72 2.46
C ALA A 27 -11.07 4.11 3.54
N LEU A 28 -11.16 4.77 4.68
CA LEU A 28 -12.14 4.48 5.73
C LEU A 28 -13.10 5.64 5.85
N GLY A 29 -14.35 5.36 6.22
CA GLY A 29 -15.39 6.35 6.49
C GLY A 29 -16.09 6.09 7.81
N CYS A 30 -16.29 7.14 8.62
CA CYS A 30 -17.19 7.13 9.76
C CYS A 30 -17.85 8.50 9.94
N GLN A 31 -18.89 8.58 10.78
CA GLN A 31 -19.60 9.83 11.02
C GLN A 31 -18.70 10.89 11.68
N ARG A 32 -17.77 10.46 12.55
CA ARG A 32 -16.93 11.35 13.35
C ARG A 32 -15.80 12.02 12.55
N LEU A 33 -15.15 11.25 11.68
CA LEU A 33 -13.96 11.70 10.94
C LEU A 33 -14.21 11.91 9.45
N GLY A 34 -15.44 11.67 8.98
CA GLY A 34 -15.73 11.61 7.56
C GLY A 34 -14.95 10.50 6.86
N ARG A 35 -14.59 10.72 5.61
CA ARG A 35 -13.81 9.77 4.80
C ARG A 35 -12.34 10.19 4.72
N PHE A 36 -11.42 9.27 4.96
CA PHE A 36 -9.98 9.53 4.93
C PHE A 36 -9.19 8.32 4.43
N ASP A 37 -8.02 8.59 3.85
CA ASP A 37 -7.15 7.55 3.30
C ASP A 37 -6.33 6.86 4.37
N VAL A 38 -6.10 5.56 4.17
CA VAL A 38 -5.31 4.70 5.03
C VAL A 38 -4.41 3.79 4.21
N THR A 39 -3.43 3.21 4.89
CA THR A 39 -2.59 2.16 4.31
C THR A 39 -2.83 0.87 5.07
N ILE A 40 -3.40 -0.12 4.40
CA ILE A 40 -3.58 -1.47 4.95
C ILE A 40 -2.25 -2.22 4.77
N ARG A 41 -1.81 -2.89 5.83
CA ARG A 41 -0.54 -3.66 5.91
C ARG A 41 -0.76 -5.17 6.01
N ASN A 42 -1.86 -5.59 6.62
CA ASN A 42 -2.16 -7.00 6.85
C ASN A 42 -3.62 -7.25 6.47
N VAL A 43 -3.86 -8.29 5.66
CA VAL A 43 -5.21 -8.70 5.29
C VAL A 43 -5.39 -10.18 5.60
N SER A 44 -6.55 -10.50 6.17
CA SER A 44 -7.08 -11.85 6.34
C SER A 44 -8.49 -11.89 5.76
N GLU A 45 -9.07 -13.07 5.66
CA GLU A 45 -10.44 -13.26 5.18
C GLU A 45 -11.47 -12.38 5.91
N HIS A 46 -11.34 -12.13 7.22
CA HIS A 46 -12.34 -11.37 8.00
C HIS A 46 -11.75 -10.16 8.73
N GLY A 47 -10.63 -9.65 8.25
CA GLY A 47 -9.99 -8.56 8.97
C GLY A 47 -8.83 -7.93 8.27
N ILE A 48 -8.67 -6.64 8.55
CA ILE A 48 -7.60 -5.79 8.04
C ILE A 48 -6.85 -5.16 9.19
N GLY A 49 -5.55 -4.98 9.01
CA GLY A 49 -4.69 -4.21 9.91
C GLY A 49 -3.96 -3.15 9.10
N GLY A 50 -3.98 -1.91 9.57
CA GLY A 50 -3.46 -0.78 8.81
C GLY A 50 -3.00 0.38 9.69
N GLN A 51 -2.71 1.49 9.03
CA GLN A 51 -2.32 2.75 9.64
C GLN A 51 -3.02 3.91 8.93
N GLY A 52 -3.48 4.90 9.68
CA GLY A 52 -4.17 6.08 9.17
C GLY A 52 -3.65 7.39 9.77
N PRO A 53 -4.21 8.54 9.35
CA PRO A 53 -3.86 9.85 9.89
C PRO A 53 -4.38 10.09 11.30
N TYR A 54 -5.52 9.48 11.66
CA TYR A 54 -6.22 9.70 12.93
C TYR A 54 -6.26 8.44 13.81
N PRO A 55 -6.27 8.58 15.14
CA PRO A 55 -6.60 7.47 16.04
C PRO A 55 -8.08 7.12 15.90
N LEU A 56 -8.37 5.82 15.78
CA LEU A 56 -9.74 5.29 15.76
C LEU A 56 -10.20 4.94 17.18
N GLU A 57 -11.49 4.73 17.37
CA GLU A 57 -12.03 4.24 18.65
C GLU A 57 -12.34 2.73 18.57
N ILE A 58 -12.02 1.98 19.62
CA ILE A 58 -12.35 0.56 19.69
C ILE A 58 -13.88 0.41 19.72
N GLY A 59 -14.42 -0.47 18.87
CA GLY A 59 -15.87 -0.66 18.70
C GLY A 59 -16.49 0.27 17.65
N GLU A 60 -15.74 1.24 17.11
CA GLU A 60 -16.25 2.17 16.09
C GLU A 60 -16.63 1.41 14.81
N ARG A 61 -17.80 1.74 14.25
CA ARG A 61 -18.27 1.22 12.97
C ARG A 61 -17.67 2.03 11.83
N MET A 62 -16.91 1.35 10.98
CA MET A 62 -16.23 1.95 9.83
C MET A 62 -16.81 1.38 8.55
N THR A 63 -16.99 2.24 7.54
CA THR A 63 -17.14 1.82 6.15
C THR A 63 -15.76 1.73 5.52
N ILE A 64 -15.46 0.62 4.88
CA ILE A 64 -14.15 0.31 4.32
C ILE A 64 -14.26 0.32 2.80
N PHE A 65 -13.45 1.16 2.16
CA PHE A 65 -13.36 1.27 0.71
C PHE A 65 -12.01 0.72 0.27
N MET A 66 -12.01 -0.48 -0.32
CA MET A 66 -10.80 -1.15 -0.80
C MET A 66 -10.90 -1.42 -2.30
N PRO A 67 -9.77 -1.40 -3.03
CA PRO A 67 -9.76 -1.72 -4.45
C PRO A 67 -10.33 -3.12 -4.74
N GLY A 68 -11.16 -3.23 -5.77
CA GLY A 68 -11.75 -4.50 -6.23
C GLY A 68 -12.82 -5.10 -5.31
N HIS A 69 -13.31 -4.35 -4.31
CA HIS A 69 -14.39 -4.75 -3.41
C HIS A 69 -15.43 -3.64 -3.30
N ASP A 70 -16.69 -4.03 -3.11
CA ASP A 70 -17.72 -3.07 -2.73
C ASP A 70 -17.46 -2.53 -1.32
N PRO A 71 -17.94 -1.31 -1.02
CA PRO A 71 -17.85 -0.76 0.33
C PRO A 71 -18.47 -1.70 1.35
N MET A 72 -17.71 -2.05 2.39
CA MET A 72 -18.17 -2.99 3.43
C MET A 72 -18.04 -2.39 4.82
N LEU A 73 -18.92 -2.81 5.73
CA LEU A 73 -18.85 -2.42 7.13
C LEU A 73 -17.83 -3.27 7.89
N GLY A 74 -17.24 -2.67 8.90
CA GLY A 74 -16.42 -3.36 9.86
C GLY A 74 -16.39 -2.64 11.20
N THR A 75 -15.84 -3.33 12.20
CA THR A 75 -15.73 -2.85 13.57
C THR A 75 -14.26 -2.81 13.99
N VAL A 76 -13.82 -1.68 14.53
CA VAL A 76 -12.47 -1.54 15.08
C VAL A 76 -12.31 -2.46 16.30
N ARG A 77 -11.31 -3.34 16.27
CA ARG A 77 -11.05 -4.33 17.34
C ARG A 77 -9.84 -3.99 18.21
N TRP A 78 -8.90 -3.22 17.67
CA TRP A 78 -7.76 -2.72 18.44
C TRP A 78 -7.20 -1.47 17.78
N VAL A 79 -6.59 -0.62 18.60
CA VAL A 79 -5.91 0.61 18.18
C VAL A 79 -4.62 0.73 18.95
N ALA A 80 -3.55 1.13 18.27
CA ALA A 80 -2.25 1.41 18.86
C ALA A 80 -1.67 2.64 18.16
N ASP A 81 -1.75 3.80 18.81
CA ASP A 81 -1.48 5.11 18.21
C ASP A 81 -2.32 5.30 16.92
N ARG A 82 -1.69 5.39 15.76
CA ARG A 82 -2.32 5.52 14.44
C ARG A 82 -2.52 4.20 13.71
N LYS A 83 -2.16 3.09 14.36
CA LYS A 83 -2.37 1.73 13.83
C LYS A 83 -3.69 1.19 14.35
N PHE A 84 -4.35 0.41 13.52
CA PHE A 84 -5.65 -0.18 13.85
C PHE A 84 -5.77 -1.58 13.28
N GLY A 85 -6.70 -2.35 13.86
CA GLY A 85 -7.25 -3.52 13.21
C GLY A 85 -8.76 -3.49 13.24
N ILE A 86 -9.35 -3.78 12.08
CA ILE A 86 -10.79 -3.81 11.87
C ILE A 86 -11.17 -5.23 11.48
N GLN A 87 -12.20 -5.74 12.14
CA GLN A 87 -12.89 -6.96 11.71
C GLN A 87 -13.95 -6.55 10.69
N THR A 88 -13.97 -7.21 9.55
CA THR A 88 -14.97 -6.95 8.50
C THR A 88 -16.19 -7.82 8.70
N ASP A 89 -17.37 -7.28 8.36
CA ASP A 89 -18.64 -8.01 8.46
C ASP A 89 -18.78 -9.01 7.30
N GLN A 90 -18.08 -8.76 6.20
CA GLN A 90 -18.04 -9.61 5.01
C GLN A 90 -16.63 -10.18 4.77
N PRO A 91 -16.52 -11.36 4.13
CA PRO A 91 -15.24 -11.94 3.78
C PRO A 91 -14.53 -11.12 2.69
N ILE A 92 -13.21 -11.01 2.81
CA ILE A 92 -12.33 -10.31 1.88
C ILE A 92 -11.69 -11.33 0.94
N GLU A 93 -11.97 -11.18 -0.36
CA GLU A 93 -11.31 -11.94 -1.40
C GLU A 93 -9.92 -11.38 -1.66
N THR A 94 -8.93 -11.86 -0.90
CA THR A 94 -7.55 -11.38 -1.01
C THR A 94 -6.99 -11.45 -2.43
N VAL A 95 -7.44 -12.36 -3.30
CA VAL A 95 -6.99 -12.42 -4.70
C VAL A 95 -7.34 -11.14 -5.47
N ARG A 96 -8.51 -10.53 -5.24
CA ARG A 96 -8.94 -9.30 -5.94
C ARG A 96 -8.10 -8.08 -5.61
N LEU A 97 -7.54 -8.04 -4.39
CA LEU A 97 -6.61 -6.97 -4.00
C LEU A 97 -5.35 -6.95 -4.85
N ARG A 98 -4.89 -8.09 -5.39
CA ARG A 98 -3.71 -8.15 -6.29
C ARG A 98 -4.00 -7.53 -7.65
N ALA A 99 -5.19 -7.77 -8.21
CA ALA A 99 -5.56 -7.31 -9.54
C ALA A 99 -5.75 -5.79 -9.61
N ALA A 100 -6.29 -5.20 -8.55
CA ALA A 100 -6.64 -3.79 -8.52
C ALA A 100 -5.43 -2.82 -8.42
N HIS A 101 -4.23 -3.32 -8.14
CA HIS A 101 -3.00 -2.52 -8.19
C HIS A 101 -2.57 -2.12 -9.61
N GLY A 102 -3.17 -2.71 -10.66
CA GLY A 102 -2.80 -2.46 -12.05
C GLY A 102 -3.43 -1.23 -12.70
N ASP A 103 -4.62 -0.79 -12.27
CA ASP A 103 -5.47 0.01 -13.18
C ASP A 103 -6.28 1.16 -12.56
N GLN A 104 -6.23 1.39 -11.24
CA GLN A 104 -7.09 2.40 -10.62
C GLN A 104 -6.45 3.14 -9.44
N LEU A 105 -5.29 3.75 -9.68
CA LEU A 105 -4.81 4.88 -8.86
C LEU A 105 -5.48 6.16 -9.37
N VAL A 106 -6.76 6.37 -9.04
CA VAL A 106 -7.35 7.72 -9.13
C VAL A 106 -6.96 8.46 -7.85
N THR A 107 -5.76 9.04 -7.86
CA THR A 107 -5.33 10.00 -6.87
C THR A 107 -6.20 11.25 -7.00
N ALA A 108 -6.73 11.75 -5.89
CA ALA A 108 -7.51 13.01 -5.82
C ALA A 108 -6.69 14.28 -6.17
N ASP A 109 -5.49 14.10 -6.73
CA ASP A 109 -4.51 15.12 -7.08
C ASP A 109 -4.05 14.98 -8.55
N ALA A 110 -4.93 14.49 -9.43
CA ALA A 110 -4.67 14.39 -10.87
C ALA A 110 -4.57 15.76 -11.59
N LYS A 111 -4.22 16.83 -10.87
CA LYS A 111 -3.82 18.14 -11.40
C LYS A 111 -2.45 18.57 -10.88
N ALA A 112 -1.49 17.65 -10.83
CA ALA A 112 -0.09 18.02 -10.83
C ALA A 112 0.50 17.61 -12.19
N ASP A 113 0.59 18.55 -13.11
CA ASP A 113 1.35 18.39 -14.36
C ASP A 113 2.85 18.35 -14.00
N PHE A 114 3.37 17.19 -13.62
CA PHE A 114 4.80 17.01 -13.47
C PHE A 114 5.41 16.68 -14.84
N GLN A 115 6.09 17.66 -15.43
CA GLN A 115 6.89 17.43 -16.64
C GLN A 115 8.23 16.81 -16.24
N ILE A 116 8.47 15.57 -16.64
CA ILE A 116 9.80 14.96 -16.54
C ILE A 116 10.71 15.69 -17.54
N VAL A 117 11.52 16.63 -17.04
CA VAL A 117 12.51 17.33 -17.86
C VAL A 117 13.66 16.35 -18.15
N PRO A 118 13.91 15.96 -19.41
CA PRO A 118 15.04 15.10 -19.72
C PRO A 118 16.34 15.80 -19.35
N ALA A 119 17.31 15.03 -18.85
CA ALA A 119 18.62 15.55 -18.52
C ALA A 119 19.21 16.32 -19.73
N PRO A 120 19.69 17.56 -19.56
CA PRO A 120 20.26 18.33 -20.65
C PRO A 120 21.43 17.56 -21.24
N ARG A 121 21.38 17.29 -22.55
CA ARG A 121 22.53 16.73 -23.28
C ARG A 121 23.58 17.82 -23.43
N LEU A 122 24.41 18.00 -22.41
CA LEU A 122 25.62 18.78 -22.55
C LEU A 122 26.58 18.00 -23.45
N SER A 123 26.80 18.49 -24.68
CA SER A 123 27.86 17.98 -25.53
C SER A 123 29.20 18.40 -24.92
N THR A 124 29.88 17.46 -24.26
CA THR A 124 31.25 17.68 -23.80
C THR A 124 32.19 17.58 -25.00
N TRP A 125 32.13 18.55 -25.92
CA TRP A 125 33.18 18.70 -26.93
C TRP A 125 34.47 19.04 -26.22
N ARG A 126 35.41 18.10 -26.21
CA ARG A 126 36.75 18.30 -25.67
C ARG A 126 37.69 18.70 -26.81
N PRO A 127 38.18 19.94 -26.86
CA PRO A 127 39.17 20.31 -27.84
C PRO A 127 40.45 19.50 -27.60
N GLY A 128 40.94 18.81 -28.63
CA GLY A 128 42.20 18.05 -28.59
C GLY A 128 42.12 16.55 -28.86
N LEU A 129 40.92 15.94 -28.91
CA LEU A 129 40.79 14.53 -29.30
C LEU A 129 40.63 14.40 -30.83
N GLY A 130 41.74 14.60 -31.55
CA GLY A 130 41.82 14.27 -32.97
C GLY A 130 41.74 12.75 -33.14
N LEU A 131 40.70 12.26 -33.81
CA LEU A 131 40.64 10.89 -34.31
C LEU A 131 41.71 10.70 -35.39
N THR A 132 42.94 10.43 -34.97
CA THR A 132 43.95 9.85 -35.84
C THR A 132 43.93 8.35 -35.62
N THR A 133 43.38 7.60 -36.57
CA THR A 133 43.91 6.29 -36.95
C THR A 133 43.49 6.06 -38.39
N LYS A 134 44.47 6.24 -39.28
CA LYS A 134 44.44 5.67 -40.62
C LYS A 134 44.31 4.16 -40.46
N LEU A 135 43.26 3.57 -40.99
CA LEU A 135 43.19 2.12 -41.20
C LEU A 135 44.03 1.79 -42.46
N PRO A 136 45.08 0.96 -42.37
CA PRO A 136 45.75 0.44 -43.55
C PRO A 136 44.84 -0.59 -44.25
N GLY A 137 44.98 -0.68 -45.56
CA GLY A 137 44.06 -1.37 -46.46
C GLY A 137 44.13 -2.91 -46.46
N HIS A 138 43.58 -3.44 -47.56
CA HIS A 138 43.30 -4.84 -47.91
C HIS A 138 41.94 -5.30 -47.35
N TYR A 139 41.00 -5.78 -48.15
CA TYR A 139 41.12 -6.89 -49.12
C TYR A 139 40.38 -6.61 -50.43
N GLY A 140 41.02 -7.00 -51.55
CA GLY A 140 40.38 -7.03 -52.85
C GLY A 140 39.52 -8.28 -53.03
N ARG A 141 38.43 -8.14 -53.79
CA ARG A 141 37.96 -9.13 -54.76
C ARG A 141 36.98 -8.45 -55.72
N SER A 142 37.43 -8.15 -56.93
CA SER A 142 36.55 -8.06 -58.09
C SER A 142 36.94 -9.18 -59.06
N ARG A 143 35.95 -9.61 -59.83
CA ARG A 143 35.82 -10.86 -60.58
C ARG A 143 36.99 -11.21 -61.48
#